data_AF-A0A480BSK6-F1
#
_entry.id   AF-A0A480BSK6-F1
#
_cell.length_a   1.000
_cell.length_b   1.000
_cell.length_c   1.000
_cell.angle_alpha   90.00
_cell.angle_beta   90.00
_cell.angle_gamma   90.00
#
_symmetry.space_group_name_H-M   'P 1'
#
loop_
_entity.id
_entity.type
_entity.pdbx_description
1 polymer ?
#
loop_
_entity_poly.entity_id
_entity_poly.type
_entity_poly.pdbx_seq_one_letter_code
_entity_poly.pdbx_strand_id
1 'polypeptide(L)'
;MSLPSWRREPGGVALLVVLGLLVLLVPLLNLAVPADSAWHVSTYTVTVLGKYLCYALAAVALDLVWGYCGILSLGHGAFFALGGYAMGMYL
;
A
#
# COMPACT_ATOMS: atom_id res chain seq x y z
N MET A 1 6.68 -32.46 -8.76
CA MET A 1 6.96 -31.02 -8.64
C MET A 1 5.62 -30.31 -8.46
N SER A 2 5.12 -30.24 -7.21
CA SER A 2 3.81 -29.69 -6.87
C SER A 2 3.85 -28.17 -6.99
N LEU A 3 2.96 -27.60 -7.80
CA LEU A 3 2.84 -26.15 -7.96
C LEU A 3 2.61 -25.48 -6.58
N PRO A 4 3.24 -24.32 -6.31
CA PRO A 4 3.08 -23.61 -5.04
C PRO A 4 1.61 -23.23 -4.81
N SER A 5 1.13 -23.44 -3.58
CA SER A 5 -0.27 -23.31 -3.14
C SER A 5 -0.87 -21.90 -3.28
N TRP A 6 -0.02 -20.87 -3.32
CA TRP A 6 -0.40 -19.46 -3.58
C TRP A 6 -1.14 -19.23 -4.91
N ARG A 7 -1.12 -20.19 -5.85
CA ARG A 7 -1.84 -20.11 -7.13
C ARG A 7 -3.36 -20.31 -7.01
N ARG A 8 -3.86 -20.83 -5.88
CA ARG A 8 -5.29 -21.19 -5.73
C ARG A 8 -6.21 -20.03 -5.35
N GLU A 9 -5.65 -18.87 -4.99
CA GLU A 9 -6.41 -17.70 -4.55
C GLU A 9 -6.38 -16.62 -5.64
N PRO A 10 -7.39 -16.57 -6.53
CA PRO A 10 -7.37 -15.63 -7.66
C PRO A 10 -7.31 -14.16 -7.21
N GLY A 11 -7.87 -13.85 -6.03
CA GLY A 11 -7.86 -12.50 -5.46
C GLY A 11 -6.48 -12.03 -5.00
N GLY A 12 -5.72 -12.86 -4.28
CA GLY A 12 -4.38 -12.51 -3.82
C GLY A 12 -3.40 -12.32 -4.97
N VAL A 13 -3.46 -13.21 -5.96
CA VAL A 13 -2.63 -13.09 -7.18
C VAL A 13 -3.01 -11.85 -7.98
N ALA A 14 -4.30 -11.54 -8.14
CA ALA A 14 -4.74 -10.32 -8.82
C ALA A 14 -4.23 -9.04 -8.13
N LEU A 15 -4.30 -8.98 -6.79
CA LEU A 15 -3.79 -7.85 -6.01
C LEU A 15 -2.27 -7.65 -6.23
N LEU A 16 -1.48 -8.72 -6.13
CA LEU A 16 -0.02 -8.66 -6.31
C LEU A 16 0.36 -8.24 -7.73
N VAL A 17 -0.36 -8.71 -8.75
CA VAL A 17 -0.14 -8.31 -10.15
C VAL A 17 -0.47 -6.83 -10.35
N VAL A 18 -1.59 -6.35 -9.81
CA VAL A 18 -1.99 -4.93 -9.90
C VAL A 18 -0.97 -4.04 -9.19
N LEU A 19 -0.55 -4.39 -7.98
CA LEU A 19 0.48 -3.64 -7.24
C LEU A 19 1.82 -3.61 -7.99
N GLY A 20 2.26 -4.75 -8.51
CA GLY A 20 3.49 -4.83 -9.31
C GLY A 20 3.42 -3.98 -10.58
N LEU A 21 2.27 -3.99 -11.27
CA LEU A 21 2.03 -3.12 -12.42
C LEU A 21 2.09 -1.64 -12.04
N LEU A 22 1.45 -1.23 -10.96
CA LEU A 22 1.46 0.17 -10.49
C LEU A 22 2.87 0.64 -10.12
N VAL A 23 3.66 -0.19 -9.44
CA VAL A 23 5.06 0.11 -9.08
C VAL A 23 5.94 0.35 -10.32
N LEU A 24 5.65 -0.31 -11.44
CA LEU A 24 6.39 -0.11 -12.69
C LEU A 24 5.82 1.06 -13.51
N LEU A 25 4.50 1.18 -13.57
CA LEU A 25 3.80 2.11 -14.45
C LEU A 25 3.92 3.57 -13.96
N VAL A 26 3.88 3.80 -12.65
CA VAL A 26 4.02 5.15 -12.06
C VAL A 26 5.38 5.82 -12.37
N PRO A 27 6.54 5.17 -12.12
CA PRO A 27 7.84 5.74 -12.51
C PRO A 27 8.04 5.78 -14.03
N LEU A 28 7.50 4.82 -14.79
CA LEU A 28 7.51 4.90 -16.25
C LEU A 28 6.79 6.14 -16.77
N LEU A 29 5.63 6.47 -16.22
CA LEU A 29 4.90 7.70 -16.57
C LEU A 29 5.59 8.97 -16.08
N ASN A 30 6.36 8.91 -14.99
CA ASN A 30 7.17 10.04 -14.53
C ASN A 30 8.38 10.31 -15.44
N LEU A 31 9.07 9.27 -15.93
CA LEU A 31 10.29 9.42 -16.75
C LEU A 31 10.06 9.51 -18.26
N ALA A 32 9.06 8.78 -18.81
CA ALA A 32 8.87 8.66 -20.25
C ALA A 32 7.94 9.72 -20.85
N VAL A 33 7.14 10.40 -20.02
CA VAL A 33 6.15 11.38 -20.47
C VAL A 33 6.71 12.81 -20.30
N PRO A 34 6.74 13.65 -21.35
CA PRO A 34 7.13 15.05 -21.23
C PRO A 34 6.23 15.81 -20.24
N ALA A 35 6.80 16.76 -19.50
CA ALA A 35 6.12 17.51 -18.45
C ALA A 35 4.87 18.30 -18.91
N ASP A 36 4.73 18.51 -20.23
CA ASP A 36 3.62 19.24 -20.86
C ASP A 36 2.37 18.36 -21.11
N SER A 37 2.50 17.03 -20.99
CA SER A 37 1.40 16.09 -21.24
C SER A 37 0.56 15.83 -19.97
N ALA A 38 -0.76 15.73 -20.15
CA ALA A 38 -1.72 15.44 -19.08
C ALA A 38 -1.49 14.11 -18.33
N TRP A 39 -0.69 13.21 -18.89
CA TRP A 39 -0.33 11.92 -18.31
C TRP A 39 1.00 11.94 -17.52
N HIS A 40 1.65 13.12 -17.41
CA HIS A 40 2.88 13.24 -16.65
C HIS A 40 2.59 13.17 -15.15
N VAL A 41 3.10 12.11 -14.51
CA VAL A 41 3.05 12.00 -13.06
C VAL A 41 4.21 12.80 -12.49
N SER A 42 3.92 13.84 -11.71
CA SER A 42 4.96 14.66 -11.10
C SER A 42 5.81 13.86 -10.11
N THR A 43 7.08 14.23 -9.96
CA THR A 43 7.98 13.62 -8.97
C THR A 43 7.47 13.78 -7.53
N TYR A 44 6.72 14.86 -7.25
CA TYR A 44 6.04 15.05 -5.97
C TYR A 44 4.99 13.97 -5.72
N THR A 45 4.14 13.68 -6.70
CA THR A 45 3.12 12.64 -6.62
C THR A 45 3.75 11.26 -6.41
N VAL A 46 4.84 10.95 -7.12
CA VAL A 46 5.60 9.70 -6.93
C VAL A 46 6.12 9.58 -5.49
N THR A 47 6.68 10.66 -4.96
CA THR A 47 7.25 10.69 -3.60
C THR A 47 6.18 10.51 -2.51
N VAL A 48 5.06 11.24 -2.63
CA VAL A 48 3.94 11.15 -1.68
C VAL A 48 3.26 9.78 -1.77
N LEU A 49 3.10 9.23 -2.97
CA LEU A 49 2.56 7.88 -3.17
C LEU A 49 3.45 6.81 -2.51
N GLY A 50 4.77 6.91 -2.68
CA GLY A 50 5.73 6.02 -2.01
C GLY A 50 5.64 6.09 -0.48
N LYS A 51 5.51 7.31 0.06
CA LYS A 51 5.30 7.54 1.51
C LYS A 51 4.00 6.88 2.01
N TYR A 52 2.90 7.01 1.29
CA TYR A 52 1.64 6.34 1.63
C TYR A 52 1.72 4.81 1.56
N LEU A 53 2.40 4.27 0.54
CA LEU A 53 2.63 2.83 0.40
C LEU A 53 3.40 2.26 1.60
N CYS A 54 4.42 2.97 2.10
CA CYS A 54 5.15 2.57 3.29
C CYS A 54 4.24 2.52 4.54
N TYR A 55 3.39 3.54 4.74
CA TYR A 55 2.43 3.53 5.85
C TYR A 55 1.36 2.44 5.71
N ALA A 56 0.90 2.17 4.49
CA ALA A 56 -0.04 1.09 4.21
C ALA A 56 0.57 -0.28 4.54
N LEU A 57 1.84 -0.52 4.18
CA LEU A 57 2.54 -1.76 4.51
C LEU A 57 2.67 -1.95 6.03
N ALA A 58 2.99 -0.88 6.76
CA ALA A 58 3.04 -0.90 8.22
C ALA A 58 1.66 -1.20 8.84
N ALA A 59 0.59 -0.62 8.29
CA ALA A 59 -0.78 -0.89 8.72
C ALA A 59 -1.19 -2.35 8.45
N VAL A 60 -0.87 -2.91 7.29
CA VAL A 60 -1.13 -4.32 6.96
C VAL A 60 -0.35 -5.25 7.88
N ALA A 61 0.92 -4.95 8.19
CA ALA A 61 1.69 -5.75 9.14
C ALA A 61 1.04 -5.78 10.52
N LEU A 62 0.53 -4.65 11.01
CA LEU A 62 -0.21 -4.57 12.26
C LEU A 62 -1.53 -5.35 12.21
N ASP A 63 -2.29 -5.23 11.12
CA ASP A 63 -3.53 -5.98 10.89
C ASP A 63 -3.29 -7.49 10.97
N LEU A 64 -2.22 -7.99 10.33
CA LEU A 64 -1.85 -9.40 10.37
C LEU A 64 -1.43 -9.84 11.77
N VAL A 65 -0.63 -9.04 12.49
CA VAL A 65 -0.21 -9.37 13.86
C VAL A 65 -1.41 -9.45 14.79
N TRP A 66 -2.35 -8.52 14.71
CA TRP A 66 -3.47 -8.46 15.64
C TRP A 66 -4.63 -9.38 15.23
N GLY A 67 -4.89 -9.57 13.94
CA GLY A 67 -5.87 -10.50 13.41
C GLY A 67 -5.46 -11.96 13.57
N TYR A 68 -4.18 -12.29 13.38
CA TYR A 68 -3.68 -13.66 13.54
C TYR A 68 -3.32 -14.02 14.98
N CYS A 69 -2.73 -13.10 15.76
CA CYS A 69 -2.38 -13.35 17.17
C CYS A 69 -3.53 -13.04 18.15
N GLY A 70 -4.62 -12.41 17.70
CA GLY A 70 -5.80 -12.12 18.53
C GLY A 70 -5.56 -11.12 19.68
N ILE A 71 -4.56 -10.25 19.55
CA ILE A 71 -4.00 -9.50 20.69
C ILE A 71 -4.78 -8.20 21.02
N LEU A 72 -5.74 -7.78 20.19
CA LEU A 72 -6.36 -6.46 20.34
C LEU A 72 -7.46 -6.43 21.40
N SER A 73 -7.20 -5.72 22.50
CA SER A 73 -8.24 -5.22 23.40
C SER A 73 -8.80 -3.88 22.90
N LEU A 74 -10.08 -3.59 23.19
CA LEU A 74 -10.84 -2.43 22.67
C LEU A 74 -10.14 -1.08 22.92
N GLY A 75 -9.39 -0.96 24.02
CA GLY A 75 -8.58 0.23 24.33
C GLY A 75 -7.42 0.47 23.36
N HIS A 76 -6.73 -0.58 22.89
CA HIS A 76 -5.63 -0.44 21.92
C HIS A 76 -6.14 0.02 20.54
N GLY A 77 -7.29 -0.49 20.12
CA GLY A 77 -7.93 -0.07 18.86
C GLY A 77 -8.34 1.40 18.87
N ALA A 78 -8.83 1.92 20.00
CA ALA A 78 -9.22 3.32 20.14
C ALA A 78 -8.02 4.29 20.00
N PHE A 79 -6.89 4.00 20.66
CA PHE A 79 -5.67 4.83 20.53
C PHE A 79 -5.04 4.71 19.15
N PHE A 80 -5.09 3.53 18.54
CA PHE A 80 -4.62 3.33 17.17
C PHE A 80 -5.43 4.14 16.16
N ALA A 81 -6.77 4.14 16.27
CA ALA A 81 -7.64 4.94 15.41
C ALA A 81 -7.40 6.46 15.58
N LEU A 82 -7.22 6.91 16.83
CA LEU A 82 -6.95 8.32 17.12
C LEU A 82 -5.56 8.75 16.60
N GLY A 83 -4.54 7.90 16.76
CA GLY A 83 -3.21 8.12 16.19
C GLY A 83 -3.21 8.11 14.66
N GLY A 84 -3.94 7.20 14.03
CA GLY A 84 -4.12 7.15 12.57
C GLY A 84 -4.82 8.40 12.02
N TYR A 85 -5.86 8.89 12.70
CA TYR A 85 -6.53 10.15 12.35
C TYR A 85 -5.58 11.35 12.47
N ALA A 86 -4.82 11.45 13.57
CA ALA A 86 -3.86 12.53 13.76
C ALA A 86 -2.75 12.53 12.70
N MET A 87 -2.25 11.35 12.32
CA MET A 87 -1.28 11.21 11.22
C MET A 87 -1.89 11.58 9.86
N GLY A 88 -3.14 11.21 9.60
CA GLY A 88 -3.84 11.58 8.37
C GLY A 88 -4.13 13.07 8.25
N MET A 89 -4.32 13.78 9.37
CA MET A 89 -4.53 15.24 9.39
C MET A 89 -3.23 16.04 9.25
N TYR A 90 -2.08 15.44 9.54
CA TYR A 90 -0.75 16.10 9.45
C TYR A 90 -0.08 15.92 8.08
N LEU A 91 -0.57 14.99 7.26
CA LEU A 91 0.00 14.68 5.95
C LEU A 91 -0.58 15.51 4.81
#